data_AF-A0A972L2R1-F1
#
_entry.id   AF-A0A972L2R1-F1
#
_cell.length_a   1.000
_cell.length_b   1.000
_cell.length_c   1.000
_cell.angle_alpha   90.00
_cell.angle_beta   90.00
_cell.angle_gamma   90.00
#
_symmetry.space_group_name_H-M   'P 1'
#
loop_
_entity.id
_entity.type
_entity.pdbx_description
1 polymer ?
#
loop_
_entity_poly.entity_id
_entity_poly.type
_entity_poly.pdbx_seq_one_letter_code
_entity_poly.pdbx_strand_id
1 'polypeptide(L)' 'MTYDYSEDKLIEQTAIKLFKDLKWNTANVYHGETFGKDGTLGRNSEADIILSGRFFDAIPDCLSRHILTLTN' A
#
# COMPACT_ATOMS: atom_id res chain seq x y z
N MET A 1 -19.61 20.26 -17.47
CA MET A 1 -18.30 20.24 -18.16
C MET A 1 -17.55 19.02 -17.65
N THR A 2 -17.39 17.99 -18.48
CA THR A 2 -16.50 16.87 -18.15
C THR A 2 -15.08 17.40 -18.22
N TYR A 3 -14.41 17.48 -17.08
CA TYR A 3 -13.00 17.87 -16.99
C TYR A 3 -12.16 16.74 -17.59
N ASP A 4 -12.06 16.69 -18.92
CA ASP A 4 -11.32 15.64 -19.64
C ASP A 4 -9.80 15.74 -19.44
N TYR A 5 -9.34 16.89 -18.92
CA TYR A 5 -7.95 17.13 -18.55
C TYR A 5 -7.82 17.35 -17.04
N SER A 6 -8.14 16.34 -16.23
CA SER A 6 -7.87 16.34 -14.78
C SER A 6 -6.69 15.43 -14.44
N GLU A 7 -6.03 15.66 -13.31
CA GLU A 7 -4.98 14.78 -12.79
C GLU A 7 -5.51 13.36 -12.55
N ASP A 8 -6.72 13.24 -12.00
CA ASP A 8 -7.41 11.95 -11.85
C ASP A 8 -7.50 11.20 -13.20
N LYS A 9 -8.04 11.82 -14.25
CA LYS A 9 -8.21 11.15 -15.54
C LYS A 9 -6.89 10.88 -16.26
N LEU A 10 -5.99 11.86 -16.30
CA LEU A 10 -4.77 11.77 -17.10
C LEU A 10 -3.69 10.93 -16.42
N ILE A 11 -3.61 10.98 -15.09
CA ILE A 11 -2.53 10.38 -14.31
C ILE A 11 -3.04 9.19 -13.50
N GLU A 12 -3.97 9.39 -12.56
CA GLU A 12 -4.40 8.35 -11.63
C GLU A 12 -5.06 7.16 -12.33
N GLN A 13 -6.12 7.41 -13.11
CA GLN A 13 -6.85 6.35 -13.82
C GLN A 13 -5.97 5.66 -14.89
N THR A 14 -5.08 6.41 -15.54
CA THR A 14 -4.11 5.85 -16.49
C THR A 14 -3.12 4.92 -15.79
N ALA A 15 -2.58 5.31 -14.63
CA ALA A 15 -1.68 4.49 -13.84
C ALA A 15 -2.39 3.22 -13.32
N ILE A 16 -3.61 3.34 -12.81
CA ILE A 16 -4.43 2.20 -12.38
C ILE A 16 -4.61 1.19 -13.52
N LYS A 17 -4.91 1.67 -14.74
CA LYS A 17 -5.06 0.81 -15.91
C LYS A 17 -3.76 0.07 -16.24
N LEU A 18 -2.62 0.76 -16.24
CA LEU A 18 -1.33 0.13 -16.50
C LEU A 18 -0.99 -0.93 -15.44
N PHE A 19 -1.22 -0.64 -14.16
CA PHE A 19 -1.02 -1.61 -13.09
C PHE A 19 -1.90 -2.84 -13.24
N LYS A 20 -3.16 -2.67 -13.66
CA LYS A 20 -4.05 -3.80 -13.96
C LYS A 20 -3.49 -4.69 -15.07
N ASP A 21 -2.92 -4.10 -16.12
CA ASP A 21 -2.29 -4.84 -17.22
C ASP A 21 -1.07 -5.63 -16.74
N LEU A 22 -0.32 -5.07 -15.78
CA LEU A 22 0.79 -5.74 -15.07
C LEU A 22 0.34 -6.77 -14.01
N LYS A 23 -0.97 -7.01 -13.88
CA LYS A 23 -1.58 -7.93 -12.89
C LYS A 23 -1.45 -7.47 -11.44
N TRP A 24 -1.25 -6.17 -11.21
CA TRP A 24 -1.26 -5.59 -9.87
C TRP A 24 -2.69 -5.26 -9.46
N ASN A 25 -2.97 -5.42 -8.16
CA ASN A 25 -4.23 -5.00 -7.55
C ASN A 25 -4.09 -3.56 -7.04
N THR A 26 -5.07 -2.71 -7.33
CA THR A 26 -5.14 -1.34 -6.79
C THR A 26 -6.35 -1.20 -5.86
N ALA A 27 -6.28 -0.26 -4.91
CA ALA A 27 -7.37 0.06 -4.00
C ALA A 27 -7.47 1.57 -3.82
N ASN A 28 -8.70 2.11 -3.79
CA ASN A 28 -8.94 3.49 -3.40
C ASN A 28 -9.09 3.54 -1.88
N VAL A 29 -8.18 4.26 -1.22
CA VAL A 29 -8.15 4.41 0.24
C VAL A 29 -8.30 5.85 0.69
N TYR A 30 -8.58 6.78 -0.23
CA TYR A 30 -8.82 8.17 0.12
C TYR A 30 -10.12 8.34 0.93
N HIS A 31 -11.10 7.46 0.70
CA HIS A 31 -12.36 7.44 1.45
C HIS A 31 -12.48 6.16 2.26
N GLY A 32 -12.68 6.28 3.57
CA GLY A 32 -13.10 5.15 4.42
C GLY A 32 -11.97 4.22 4.88
N GLU A 33 -10.70 4.61 4.74
CA GLU A 33 -9.61 3.92 5.45
C GLU A 33 -9.73 4.13 6.96
N THR A 34 -9.54 3.05 7.72
CA THR A 34 -9.36 3.11 9.17
C THR A 34 -7.88 2.93 9.49
N PHE A 35 -7.29 3.88 10.22
CA PHE A 35 -5.89 3.81 10.66
C PHE A 35 -5.72 2.99 11.95
N GLY A 36 -4.48 2.54 12.17
CA GLY A 36 -4.06 1.71 13.29
C GLY A 36 -3.63 0.31 12.83
N LYS A 37 -2.99 -0.44 13.74
CA LYS A 37 -2.42 -1.77 13.46
C LYS A 37 -3.45 -2.77 12.90
N ASP A 38 -4.71 -2.67 13.36
CA ASP A 38 -5.83 -3.52 12.95
C ASP A 38 -6.76 -2.81 11.94
N GLY A 39 -6.31 -1.66 11.44
CA GLY A 39 -7.02 -0.88 10.43
C GLY A 39 -6.96 -1.51 9.04
N THR A 40 -7.61 -0.88 8.07
CA THR A 40 -7.82 -1.43 6.71
C THR A 40 -6.52 -1.90 6.05
N LEU A 41 -5.45 -1.10 6.19
CA LEU A 41 -4.13 -1.39 5.64
C LEU A 41 -3.03 -1.50 6.72
N GLY A 42 -3.36 -1.36 8.00
CA GLY A 42 -2.38 -1.37 9.09
C GLY A 42 -1.51 -0.12 9.20
N ARG A 43 -1.85 0.97 8.48
CA ARG A 43 -1.14 2.25 8.52
C ARG A 43 -1.59 3.08 9.73
N ASN A 44 -0.70 3.86 10.32
CA ASN A 44 -1.04 4.80 11.39
C ASN A 44 -1.42 6.19 10.85
N SER A 45 -1.02 6.50 9.61
CA SER A 45 -1.38 7.75 8.93
C SER A 45 -1.29 7.63 7.42
N GLU A 46 -1.83 8.61 6.69
CA GLU A 46 -1.71 8.71 5.22
C GLU A 46 -0.27 8.85 4.75
N ALA A 47 0.62 9.41 5.60
CA ALA A 47 2.04 9.59 5.32
C ALA A 47 2.83 8.27 5.35
N ASP A 48 2.25 7.20 5.89
CA ASP A 48 2.90 5.90 5.91
C ASP A 48 2.88 5.28 4.50
N ILE A 49 4.07 5.08 3.94
CA ILE A 49 4.27 4.55 2.58
C ILE A 49 4.41 3.01 2.60
N ILE A 50 4.85 2.45 3.72
CA ILE A 50 5.08 1.00 3.88
C ILE A 50 3.88 0.37 4.58
N LEU A 51 3.29 -0.66 3.95
CA LEU A 51 2.27 -1.51 4.57
C LEU A 51 2.96 -2.60 5.39
N SER A 52 3.33 -2.28 6.62
CA SER A 52 4.16 -3.12 7.50
C SER A 52 3.64 -4.55 7.63
N GLY A 53 2.33 -4.75 7.86
CA GLY A 53 1.73 -6.09 7.95
C GLY A 53 1.99 -6.91 6.69
N ARG A 54 1.63 -6.39 5.51
CA ARG A 54 1.87 -7.07 4.23
C ARG A 54 3.36 -7.29 3.93
N PHE A 55 4.19 -6.32 4.30
CA PHE A 55 5.63 -6.40 4.08
C PHE A 55 6.26 -7.53 4.89
N PHE A 56 5.93 -7.64 6.17
CA PHE A 56 6.45 -8.70 7.03
C PHE A 56 5.86 -10.07 6.69
N ASP A 57 4.59 -10.14 6.28
CA ASP A 57 3.97 -11.37 5.77
C ASP A 57 4.67 -11.89 4.49
N ALA A 58 5.14 -10.97 3.62
CA ALA A 58 5.81 -11.32 2.37
C ALA A 58 7.28 -11.72 2.54
N ILE A 59 7.92 -11.33 3.65
CA ILE A 59 9.34 -11.59 3.91
C ILE A 59 9.53 -12.22 5.31
N PRO A 60 8.93 -13.40 5.58
CA PRO A 60 8.98 -14.02 6.89
C PRO A 60 10.40 -14.45 7.30
N ASP A 61 11.23 -14.85 6.33
CA ASP A 61 12.56 -15.42 6.58
C ASP A 61 13.61 -14.39 7.01
N CYS A 62 13.50 -13.13 6.55
CA CYS A 62 14.47 -12.09 6.91
C CYS A 62 14.37 -11.68 8.40
N LEU A 63 13.19 -11.79 9.01
CA LEU A 63 13.01 -11.50 10.44
C LEU A 63 13.53 -12.63 11.33
N SER A 64 13.39 -13.89 10.91
CA SER A 64 13.90 -15.03 11.67
C SER A 64 15.43 -15.05 11.79
N ARG A 65 16.15 -14.38 10.88
CA ARG A 65 17.63 -14.38 10.86
C ARG A 65 18.25 -13.23 11.67
N HIS A 66 17.53 -12.13 11.93
CA HIS A 66 18.09 -10.94 12.59
C HIS A 66 17.61 -10.69 14.03
N ILE A 67 16.44 -11.20 14.43
CA ILE A 67 16.00 -11.05 15.85
C ILE A 67 16.77 -12.01 16.76
N LEU A 68 17.19 -13.18 16.27
CA LEU A 68 18.00 -14.13 17.05
C LEU A 68 19.46 -13.69 17.28
N THR A 69 19.94 -12.64 16.59
CA THR A 69 21.31 -12.11 16.78
C THR A 69 21.39 -10.95 17.76
N LEU A 70 20.26 -10.42 18.23
CA LEU A 70 20.20 -9.31 19.21
C LEU A 70 19.84 -9.79 20.64
N THR A 71 19.67 -11.10 20.83
CA THR A 71 19.41 -11.73 22.13
C THR A 71 20.52 -12.73 22.48
N ASN A 72 21.78 -12.30 22.41
CA ASN A 72 22.90 -12.98 23.06
C ASN A 72 23.92 -11.95 23.55
#